data_AF-A0A2S9G4G7-F1
#
_entry.id   AF-A0A2S9G4G7-F1
#
_cell.length_a   1.000
_cell.length_b   1.000
_cell.length_c   1.000
_cell.angle_alpha   90.00
_cell.angle_beta   90.00
_cell.angle_gamma   90.00
#
_symmetry.space_group_name_H-M   'P 1'
#
loop_
_entity.id
_entity.type
_entity.pdbx_description
1 polymer ?
#
loop_
_entity_poly.entity_id
_entity_poly.type
_entity_poly.pdbx_seq_one_letter_code
_entity_poly.pdbx_strand_id
1 'polypeptide(L)'
;LRNPVRFARAVASAGVDNAVFVEVSPHPLLAYAVKDTLADKNPRNIATLQRDTNDTVTFHTNLNATHTARPPKVPQRGGRRVQIP
;
A
#
# COMPACT_ATOMS: atom_id res chain seq x y z
N LEU A 1 20.36 -1.04 -19.80
CA LEU A 1 20.01 -1.94 -18.69
C LEU A 1 20.79 -3.24 -18.82
N ARG A 2 21.67 -3.56 -17.86
CA ARG A 2 22.49 -4.80 -17.89
C ARG A 2 22.68 -5.48 -16.52
N ASN A 3 22.38 -4.79 -15.42
CA ASN A 3 22.54 -5.34 -14.08
C ASN A 3 21.24 -6.00 -13.61
N PRO A 4 21.32 -7.12 -12.86
CA PRO A 4 20.16 -7.79 -12.31
C PRO A 4 19.47 -6.93 -11.24
N VAL A 5 18.14 -7.01 -11.18
CA VAL A 5 17.33 -6.38 -10.15
C VAL A 5 17.42 -7.20 -8.86
N ARG A 6 17.95 -6.59 -7.79
CA ARG A 6 18.11 -7.23 -6.47
C ARG A 6 16.92 -6.95 -5.55
N PHE A 7 15.70 -7.30 -6.00
CA PHE A 7 14.45 -6.93 -5.32
C PHE A 7 14.36 -7.45 -3.88
N ALA A 8 14.57 -8.76 -3.66
CA ALA A 8 14.51 -9.37 -2.33
C ALA A 8 15.49 -8.72 -1.35
N ARG A 9 16.71 -8.39 -1.80
CA ARG A 9 17.69 -7.69 -0.95
C ARG A 9 17.17 -6.30 -0.54
N ALA A 10 16.59 -5.55 -1.46
CA ALA A 10 16.05 -4.22 -1.17
C ALA A 10 14.88 -4.30 -0.16
N VAL A 11 13.97 -5.26 -0.35
CA VAL A 11 12.85 -5.49 0.56
C VAL A 11 13.33 -5.93 1.95
N ALA A 12 14.30 -6.86 2.03
CA ALA A 12 14.87 -7.31 3.31
C ALA A 12 15.51 -6.15 4.08
N SER A 13 16.26 -5.28 3.39
CA SER A 13 16.85 -4.09 3.99
C SER A 13 15.79 -3.09 4.46
N ALA A 14 14.77 -2.81 3.63
CA ALA A 14 13.68 -1.91 4.02
C ALA A 14 12.85 -2.45 5.19
N GLY A 15 12.62 -3.77 5.23
CA GLY A 15 11.86 -4.45 6.27
C GLY A 15 12.55 -4.49 7.64
N VAL A 16 13.75 -3.91 7.79
CA VAL A 16 14.36 -3.68 9.12
C VAL A 16 13.53 -2.66 9.89
N ASP A 17 13.21 -1.53 9.25
CA ASP A 17 12.55 -0.39 9.90
C ASP A 17 11.09 -0.20 9.46
N ASN A 18 10.64 -0.90 8.41
CA ASN A 18 9.33 -0.71 7.80
C ASN A 18 8.46 -1.96 7.90
N ALA A 19 7.20 -1.78 8.31
CA ALA A 19 6.20 -2.84 8.38
C ALA A 19 5.10 -2.73 7.31
N VAL A 20 5.07 -1.61 6.56
CA VAL A 20 4.05 -1.32 5.54
C VAL A 20 4.73 -1.04 4.21
N PHE A 21 4.34 -1.80 3.19
CA PHE A 21 4.83 -1.67 1.82
C PHE A 21 3.65 -1.31 0.92
N VAL A 22 3.82 -0.25 0.12
CA VAL A 22 2.82 0.21 -0.84
C VAL A 22 3.32 -0.05 -2.26
N GLU A 23 2.58 -0.86 -3.01
CA GLU A 23 2.84 -1.12 -4.43
C GLU A 23 2.10 -0.11 -5.29
N VAL A 24 2.85 0.74 -5.99
CA VAL A 24 2.32 1.74 -6.92
C VAL A 24 2.31 1.17 -8.34
N SER A 25 1.20 0.56 -8.73
CA SER A 25 1.03 -0.13 -10.01
C SER A 25 -0.44 -0.18 -10.42
N PRO A 26 -0.76 -0.42 -11.71
CA PRO A 26 -2.14 -0.62 -12.17
C PRO A 26 -2.75 -1.96 -11.71
N HIS A 27 -1.92 -2.89 -11.22
CA HIS A 27 -2.34 -4.19 -10.68
C HIS A 27 -1.22 -4.79 -9.83
N PRO A 28 -1.53 -5.37 -8.65
CA PRO A 28 -0.51 -5.90 -7.75
C PRO A 28 0.22 -7.10 -8.34
N LEU A 29 1.55 -7.06 -8.32
CA LEU A 29 2.43 -8.16 -8.74
C LEU A 29 3.48 -8.52 -7.69
N LEU A 30 3.76 -7.62 -6.73
CA LEU A 30 4.92 -7.74 -5.84
C LEU A 30 4.57 -8.25 -4.44
N ALA A 31 3.29 -8.31 -4.09
CA ALA A 31 2.84 -8.71 -2.75
C ALA A 31 3.40 -10.07 -2.30
N TYR A 32 3.42 -11.07 -3.19
CA TYR A 32 4.00 -12.38 -2.89
C TYR A 32 5.50 -12.30 -2.62
N ALA A 33 6.25 -11.60 -3.47
CA ALA A 33 7.69 -11.45 -3.32
C ALA A 33 8.08 -10.71 -2.03
N VAL A 34 7.28 -9.71 -1.62
CA VAL A 34 7.50 -9.01 -0.33
C VAL A 34 7.18 -9.92 0.85
N LYS A 35 6.06 -10.65 0.80
CA LYS A 35 5.66 -11.60 1.85
C LYS A 35 6.71 -12.70 2.02
N ASP A 36 7.19 -13.27 0.93
CA ASP A 36 8.21 -14.33 0.93
C ASP A 36 9.54 -13.84 1.52
N THR A 37 9.99 -12.64 1.11
CA THR A 37 11.22 -12.03 1.64
C THR A 37 11.16 -11.75 3.15
N LEU A 38 9.98 -11.45 3.68
CA LEU A 38 9.75 -11.03 5.06
C LEU A 38 8.86 -12.03 5.83
N ALA A 39 9.00 -13.32 5.54
CA ALA A 39 8.14 -14.39 6.07
C ALA A 39 7.97 -14.32 7.61
N ASP A 40 9.02 -13.93 8.33
CA ASP A 40 9.04 -13.87 9.80
C ASP A 40 8.47 -12.55 10.39
N LYS A 41 8.21 -11.53 9.56
CA LYS A 41 7.83 -10.18 10.02
C LYS A 41 6.37 -9.80 9.77
N ASN A 42 5.62 -10.64 9.05
CA ASN A 42 4.21 -10.42 8.64
C ASN A 42 3.94 -8.97 8.15
N PRO A 43 4.63 -8.51 7.08
CA PRO A 43 4.47 -7.14 6.60
C PRO A 43 3.08 -6.90 6.01
N ARG A 44 2.59 -5.66 6.12
CA ARG A 44 1.38 -5.23 5.42
C ARG A 44 1.73 -4.78 4.01
N ASN A 45 1.19 -5.47 3.02
CA ASN A 45 1.33 -5.13 1.61
C ASN A 45 0.03 -4.53 1.09
N ILE A 46 0.09 -3.31 0.53
CA ILE A 46 -1.07 -2.56 0.04
C ILE A 46 -0.82 -2.16 -1.41
N ALA A 47 -1.73 -2.54 -2.31
CA ALA A 47 -1.68 -2.11 -3.71
C ALA A 47 -2.38 -0.77 -3.91
N THR A 48 -1.99 0.01 -4.91
CA THR A 48 -2.74 1.23 -5.26
C THR A 48 -3.98 0.95 -6.10
N LEU A 49 -3.89 0.06 -7.08
CA LEU A 49 -4.95 -0.24 -8.04
C LEU A 49 -5.03 -1.75 -8.30
N GLN A 50 -6.13 -2.19 -8.88
CA GLN A 50 -6.36 -3.57 -9.27
C GLN A 50 -7.17 -3.62 -10.57
N ARG A 51 -6.68 -4.37 -11.56
CA ARG A 51 -7.45 -4.70 -12.78
C ARG A 51 -8.88 -5.13 -12.47
N ASP A 52 -9.77 -4.76 -13.39
CA ASP A 52 -11.18 -5.14 -13.37
C ASP A 52 -11.92 -4.64 -12.10
N THR A 53 -11.44 -3.55 -11.52
CA THR A 53 -12.09 -2.84 -10.40
C THR A 53 -12.26 -1.35 -10.72
N ASN A 54 -13.06 -0.65 -9.90
CA ASN A 54 -13.18 0.80 -10.02
C ASN A 54 -11.98 1.49 -9.37
N ASP A 55 -11.15 2.16 -10.17
CA ASP A 55 -9.91 2.81 -9.70
C ASP A 55 -10.12 3.75 -8.51
N THR A 56 -11.17 4.58 -8.54
CA THR A 56 -11.41 5.56 -7.48
C THR A 56 -11.76 4.87 -6.16
N VAL A 57 -12.66 3.87 -6.21
CA VAL A 57 -13.04 3.10 -5.03
C VAL A 57 -11.85 2.30 -4.51
N THR A 58 -11.15 1.56 -5.38
CA THR A 58 -10.00 0.72 -5.02
C THR A 58 -8.88 1.54 -4.40
N PHE A 59 -8.51 2.66 -5.02
CA PHE A 59 -7.48 3.54 -4.49
C PHE A 59 -7.84 4.08 -3.10
N HIS A 60 -9.06 4.59 -2.92
CA HIS A 60 -9.46 5.14 -1.62
C HIS A 60 -9.63 4.06 -0.54
N THR A 61 -10.10 2.86 -0.90
CA THR A 61 -10.14 1.71 0.00
C THR A 61 -8.74 1.33 0.47
N ASN A 62 -7.79 1.20 -0.47
CA ASN A 62 -6.43 0.78 -0.15
C ASN A 62 -5.64 1.88 0.59
N LEU A 63 -5.86 3.16 0.24
CA LEU A 63 -5.35 4.29 1.01
C LEU A 63 -5.84 4.22 2.46
N ASN A 64 -7.13 3.98 2.70
CA ASN A 64 -7.68 3.85 4.05
C ASN A 64 -7.12 2.61 4.78
N ALA A 65 -6.81 1.52 4.07
CA ALA A 65 -6.15 0.35 4.68
C ALA A 65 -4.73 0.67 5.21
N THR A 66 -4.11 1.77 4.79
CA THR A 66 -2.83 2.22 5.39
C THR A 66 -3.00 2.76 6.82
N HIS A 67 -4.24 3.05 7.22
CA HIS A 67 -4.62 3.77 8.43
C HIS A 67 -5.43 2.88 9.37
N THR A 68 -4.77 2.21 10.33
CA THR A 68 -5.44 1.27 11.25
C THR A 68 -5.91 1.89 12.57
N ALA A 69 -5.23 2.94 13.04
CA ALA A 69 -5.54 3.57 14.32
C ALA A 69 -6.30 4.90 14.19
N ARG A 70 -6.13 5.60 13.06
CA ARG A 70 -6.72 6.93 12.81
C ARG A 70 -6.93 7.14 11.33
N PRO A 71 -8.02 7.80 10.91
CA PRO A 71 -8.27 8.08 9.50
C PRO A 71 -7.16 8.95 8.88
N PRO A 72 -6.95 8.87 7.55
CA PRO A 72 -6.02 9.75 6.84
C PRO A 72 -6.37 11.22 7.05
N LYS A 73 -5.33 12.08 7.09
CA LYS A 73 -5.53 13.53 6.92
C LYS A 73 -5.95 13.79 5.47
N VAL A 74 -7.25 13.92 5.25
CA VAL A 74 -7.80 14.35 3.97
C VAL A 74 -7.85 15.88 3.91
N PRO A 75 -7.42 16.51 2.80
CA PRO A 75 -7.62 17.94 2.59
C PRO A 75 -9.10 18.28 2.73
N GLN A 76 -9.41 19.41 3.36
CA GLN A 76 -10.79 19.91 3.38
C GLN A 76 -11.22 20.23 1.96
N ARG A 77 -12.09 19.37 1.39
CA ARG A 77 -12.83 19.72 0.18
C ARG A 77 -13.93 20.71 0.56
N GLY A 78 -14.17 21.73 -0.28
CA GLY A 78 -15.14 22.80 -0.04
C GLY A 78 -16.61 22.37 -0.08
N GLY A 79 -16.97 21.36 0.70
CA GLY A 79 -18.34 20.85 0.84
C GLY A 79 -19.03 21.30 2.11
N ARG A 80 -20.36 21.25 2.11
CA ARG A 80 -21.19 21.54 3.29
C ARG A 80 -20.86 20.55 4.41
N ARG A 81 -20.48 21.06 5.58
CA ARG A 81 -20.29 20.26 6.79
C ARG A 81 -21.66 19.79 7.30
N VAL A 82 -21.75 18.52 7.65
CA VAL A 82 -22.95 17.91 8.24
C VAL A 82 -22.55 17.30 9.58
N GLN A 83 -23.36 17.51 10.61
CA GLN A 83 -23.14 16.87 11.90
C GLN A 83 -23.48 15.38 11.78
N ILE A 84 -22.51 14.54 12.11
CA ILE A 84 -22.65 13.10 12.21
C ILE A 84 -22.91 12.79 13.71
N PRO A 85 -23.69 11.74 14.06
CA PRO A 85 -23.91 11.31 15.44
C PRO A 85 -22.64 11.18 16.29
#